data_AF-A0A841U3T2-F1
#
_entry.id   AF-A0A841U3T2-F1
#
_cell.length_a   1.000
_cell.length_b   1.000
_cell.length_c   1.000
_cell.angle_alpha   90.00
_cell.angle_beta   90.00
_cell.angle_gamma   90.00
#
_symmetry.space_group_name_H-M   'P 1'
#
loop_
_entity.id
_entity.type
_entity.pdbx_description
1 polymer ?
#
loop_
_entity_poly.entity_id
_entity_poly.type
_entity_poly.pdbx_seq_one_letter_code
_entity_poly.pdbx_strand_id
1 'polypeptide(L)'
;MRNPTIRKLSSFFHKSDPEYEAFLRKHEAKSRGQILWYLSLAVFPGVLMYVLIYPLRETLASWTGLSSHYLQFAILALMASGWHILFPLLMLRYKDRLSFRDSLRYLGFTRPDAKGLLLVLPVITVLFTALSLPYMKYVFPPLNEWLDGIPALHMGEWHIYNQGYYDFPWPLLVIGLIGNFIGEEIYFRGYLLRKVGALRYDWLVISVLFQFYHMWQAPMNWAFIPLALIIPCEILIKLRKNIYVAIIFHLFINMLWGAITLYLVGV
;
A
#
# COMPACT_ATOMS: atom_id res chain seq x y z
N MET A 1 -13.62 -13.50 32.31
CA MET A 1 -14.71 -12.63 31.78
C MET A 1 -14.08 -11.36 31.22
N ARG A 2 -14.28 -11.01 29.93
CA ARG A 2 -13.69 -9.77 29.37
C ARG A 2 -14.47 -8.55 29.89
N ASN A 3 -13.75 -7.51 30.31
CA ASN A 3 -14.30 -6.25 30.80
C ASN A 3 -15.30 -5.65 29.77
N PRO A 4 -16.53 -5.23 30.18
CA PRO A 4 -17.55 -4.72 29.28
C PRO A 4 -17.10 -3.50 28.47
N THR A 5 -16.21 -2.66 29.01
CA THR A 5 -15.61 -1.53 28.30
C THR A 5 -14.74 -2.00 27.13
N ILE A 6 -13.93 -3.04 27.34
CA ILE A 6 -13.10 -3.64 26.27
C ILE A 6 -13.98 -4.22 25.17
N ARG A 7 -15.11 -4.85 25.54
CA ARG A 7 -16.07 -5.38 24.54
C ARG A 7 -16.71 -4.25 23.72
N LYS A 8 -17.11 -3.15 24.36
CA LYS A 8 -17.65 -1.97 23.67
C LYS A 8 -16.61 -1.36 22.72
N LEU A 9 -15.38 -1.14 23.18
CA LEU A 9 -14.29 -0.62 22.36
C LEU A 9 -13.99 -1.54 21.17
N SER A 10 -13.89 -2.84 21.39
CA SER A 10 -13.68 -3.81 20.31
C SER A 10 -14.80 -3.78 19.28
N SER A 11 -16.08 -3.71 19.71
CA SER A 11 -17.23 -3.59 18.79
C SER A 11 -17.31 -2.23 18.08
N PHE A 12 -16.65 -1.20 18.62
CA PHE A 12 -16.55 0.09 17.96
C PHE A 12 -15.74 -0.04 16.68
N PHE A 13 -14.53 -0.58 16.81
CA PHE A 13 -13.58 -0.72 15.71
C PHE A 13 -13.86 -1.93 14.82
N HIS A 14 -14.30 -3.06 15.35
CA HIS A 14 -14.49 -4.29 14.60
C HIS A 14 -15.92 -4.45 14.07
N LYS A 15 -16.06 -4.68 12.77
CA LYS A 15 -17.31 -5.05 12.12
C LYS A 15 -17.41 -6.57 12.03
N SER A 16 -18.34 -7.17 12.76
CA SER A 16 -18.62 -8.60 12.65
C SER A 16 -19.29 -8.91 11.30
N ASP A 17 -18.82 -9.95 10.62
CA ASP A 17 -19.36 -10.46 9.35
C ASP A 17 -18.81 -11.88 9.15
N PRO A 18 -19.43 -12.89 9.79
CA PRO A 18 -18.91 -14.26 9.78
C PRO A 18 -18.99 -14.92 8.39
N GLU A 19 -20.02 -14.58 7.61
CA GLU A 19 -20.18 -15.10 6.24
C GLU A 19 -19.04 -14.62 5.34
N TYR A 20 -18.68 -13.35 5.47
CA TYR A 20 -17.55 -12.80 4.73
C TYR A 20 -16.23 -13.42 5.15
N GLU A 21 -16.01 -13.61 6.44
CA GLU A 21 -14.80 -14.27 6.93
C GLU A 21 -14.70 -15.72 6.45
N ALA A 22 -15.80 -16.48 6.50
CA ALA A 22 -15.85 -17.83 5.98
C ALA A 22 -15.58 -17.87 4.46
N PHE A 23 -16.13 -16.90 3.72
CA PHE A 23 -15.84 -16.72 2.30
C PHE A 23 -14.35 -16.47 2.05
N LEU A 24 -13.71 -15.53 2.77
CA LEU A 24 -12.28 -15.26 2.61
C LEU A 24 -11.41 -16.49 2.90
N ARG A 25 -11.66 -17.18 4.02
CA ARG A 25 -10.92 -18.37 4.46
C ARG A 25 -10.89 -19.49 3.42
N LYS A 26 -11.95 -19.62 2.60
CA LYS A 26 -12.00 -20.61 1.53
C LYS A 26 -10.91 -20.39 0.47
N HIS A 27 -10.48 -19.15 0.28
CA HIS A 27 -9.57 -18.72 -0.78
C HIS A 27 -8.18 -18.28 -0.27
N GLU A 28 -7.90 -18.47 1.02
CA GLU A 28 -6.58 -18.30 1.62
C GLU A 28 -5.58 -19.35 1.11
N ALA A 29 -4.30 -19.01 1.12
CA ALA A 29 -3.22 -19.95 0.89
C ALA A 29 -3.20 -21.02 1.99
N LYS A 30 -3.21 -22.29 1.60
CA LYS A 30 -3.31 -23.43 2.54
C LYS A 30 -1.97 -24.05 2.89
N SER A 31 -0.99 -23.94 1.99
CA SER A 31 0.35 -24.53 2.17
C SER A 31 1.42 -23.47 2.33
N ARG A 32 2.53 -23.84 2.99
CA ARG A 32 3.71 -22.98 3.14
C ARG A 32 4.24 -22.50 1.79
N GLY A 33 4.27 -23.37 0.78
CA GLY A 33 4.68 -23.00 -0.58
C GLY A 33 3.78 -21.96 -1.22
N GLN A 34 2.45 -22.06 -1.05
CA GLN A 34 1.52 -21.04 -1.53
C GLN A 34 1.70 -19.71 -0.79
N ILE A 35 1.91 -19.75 0.53
CA ILE A 35 2.17 -18.55 1.32
C ILE A 35 3.45 -17.87 0.83
N LEU A 36 4.56 -18.61 0.71
CA LEU A 36 5.83 -18.08 0.21
C LEU A 36 5.69 -17.47 -1.19
N TRP A 37 4.92 -18.10 -2.07
CA TRP A 37 4.61 -17.56 -3.39
C TRP A 37 3.87 -16.21 -3.31
N TYR A 38 2.87 -16.06 -2.45
CA TYR A 38 2.18 -14.78 -2.31
C TYR A 38 3.03 -13.71 -1.62
N LEU A 39 3.87 -14.10 -0.67
CA LEU A 39 4.84 -13.18 -0.05
C LEU A 39 5.90 -12.73 -1.06
N SER A 40 6.38 -13.61 -1.95
CA SER A 40 7.30 -13.21 -3.02
C SER A 40 6.64 -12.26 -4.01
N LEU A 41 5.35 -12.46 -4.31
CA LEU A 41 4.58 -11.52 -5.13
C LEU A 41 4.42 -10.15 -4.46
N ALA A 42 4.50 -10.04 -3.14
CA ALA A 42 4.49 -8.74 -2.47
C ALA A 42 5.76 -7.91 -2.77
N VAL A 43 6.90 -8.54 -3.03
CA VAL A 43 8.21 -7.87 -3.19
C VAL A 43 8.66 -7.80 -4.65
N PHE A 44 8.40 -8.87 -5.42
CA PHE A 44 8.82 -9.01 -6.81
C PHE A 44 8.50 -7.79 -7.71
N PRO A 45 7.31 -7.17 -7.62
CA PRO A 45 6.98 -6.01 -8.45
C PRO A 45 7.89 -4.83 -8.13
N GLY A 46 8.28 -4.69 -6.86
CA GLY A 46 9.23 -3.68 -6.40
C GLY A 46 10.63 -3.89 -6.94
N VAL A 47 11.09 -5.14 -6.97
CA VAL A 47 12.36 -5.53 -7.62
C VAL A 47 12.33 -5.17 -9.10
N LEU A 48 11.23 -5.47 -9.78
CA LEU A 48 11.07 -5.14 -11.19
C LEU A 48 11.11 -3.62 -11.41
N MET A 49 10.40 -2.84 -10.60
CA MET A 49 10.46 -1.38 -10.63
C MET A 49 11.88 -0.87 -10.44
N TYR A 50 12.59 -1.36 -9.43
CA TYR A 50 13.97 -0.97 -9.15
C TYR A 50 14.88 -1.24 -10.35
N VAL A 51 14.80 -2.44 -10.95
CA VAL A 51 15.60 -2.79 -12.13
C VAL A 51 15.28 -1.88 -13.32
N LEU A 52 14.00 -1.55 -13.53
CA LEU A 52 13.59 -0.68 -14.63
C LEU A 52 14.02 0.79 -14.41
N ILE A 53 14.06 1.26 -13.17
CA ILE A 53 14.32 2.67 -12.81
C ILE A 53 15.81 2.96 -12.56
N TYR A 54 16.57 2.03 -11.98
CA TYR A 54 17.98 2.25 -11.63
C TYR A 54 18.88 1.83 -12.80
N PRO A 55 19.13 0.53 -13.06
CA PRO A 55 20.10 0.14 -14.06
C PRO A 55 19.61 0.26 -15.50
N LEU A 56 18.30 0.13 -15.77
CA LEU A 56 17.80 0.06 -17.15
C LEU A 56 17.24 1.38 -17.70
N ARG A 57 17.08 2.39 -16.86
CA ARG A 57 16.41 3.65 -17.23
C ARG A 57 17.02 4.32 -18.46
N GLU A 58 18.35 4.45 -18.51
CA GLU A 58 19.02 5.14 -19.62
C GLU A 58 18.88 4.36 -20.93
N THR A 59 19.05 3.04 -20.88
CA THR A 59 18.81 2.14 -22.01
C THR A 59 17.39 2.27 -22.53
N LEU A 60 16.39 2.18 -21.64
CA LEU A 60 14.98 2.30 -22.00
C LEU A 60 14.64 3.70 -22.55
N ALA A 61 15.23 4.75 -21.98
CA ALA A 61 15.06 6.13 -22.46
C ALA A 61 15.63 6.27 -23.88
N SER A 62 16.81 5.70 -24.15
CA SER A 62 17.40 5.71 -25.50
C SER A 62 16.56 4.96 -26.54
N TRP A 63 15.89 3.88 -26.15
CA TRP A 63 15.05 3.08 -27.06
C TRP A 63 13.70 3.73 -27.34
N THR A 64 13.11 4.38 -26.33
CA THR A 64 11.78 4.97 -26.42
C THR A 64 11.80 6.44 -26.87
N GLY A 65 12.94 7.13 -26.72
CA GLY A 65 13.05 8.57 -26.89
C GLY A 65 12.39 9.38 -25.76
N LEU A 66 11.89 8.73 -24.71
CA LEU A 66 11.27 9.41 -23.57
C LEU A 66 12.34 9.97 -22.63
N SER A 67 12.07 11.15 -22.05
CA SER A 67 12.87 11.65 -20.93
C SER A 67 12.79 10.69 -19.74
N SER A 68 13.79 10.75 -18.85
CA SER A 68 13.81 10.02 -17.57
C SER A 68 12.50 10.12 -16.79
N HIS A 69 11.93 11.34 -16.74
CA HIS A 69 10.70 11.63 -16.02
C HIS A 69 9.50 10.84 -16.58
N TYR A 70 9.20 11.05 -17.87
CA TYR A 70 8.10 10.37 -18.56
C TYR A 70 8.25 8.85 -18.61
N LEU A 71 9.48 8.35 -18.73
CA LEU A 71 9.76 6.91 -18.71
C LEU A 71 9.40 6.29 -17.35
N GLN A 72 9.92 6.84 -16.26
CA GLN A 72 9.62 6.35 -14.91
C GLN A 72 8.13 6.39 -14.62
N PHE A 73 7.46 7.45 -15.05
CA PHE A 73 6.02 7.55 -14.93
C PHE A 73 5.29 6.46 -15.71
N ALA A 74 5.64 6.22 -16.97
CA ALA A 74 5.03 5.16 -17.77
C ALA A 74 5.19 3.80 -17.10
N ILE A 75 6.39 3.52 -16.56
CA ILE A 75 6.66 2.29 -15.80
C ILE A 75 5.74 2.21 -14.57
N LEU A 76 5.65 3.29 -13.78
CA LEU A 76 4.78 3.36 -12.60
C LEU A 76 3.31 3.19 -12.95
N ALA A 77 2.81 3.86 -13.98
CA ALA A 77 1.42 3.76 -14.42
C ALA A 77 1.07 2.36 -14.92
N LEU A 78 1.98 1.70 -15.64
CA LEU A 78 1.85 0.30 -16.06
C LEU A 78 1.84 -0.65 -14.86
N MET A 79 2.72 -0.43 -13.88
CA MET A 79 2.74 -1.22 -12.66
C MET A 79 1.45 -1.03 -11.86
N ALA A 80 1.03 0.21 -11.67
CA ALA A 80 -0.13 0.57 -10.87
C ALA A 80 -1.45 0.10 -11.51
N SER A 81 -1.59 0.20 -12.83
CA SER A 81 -2.80 -0.25 -13.52
C SER A 81 -2.76 -1.74 -13.84
N GLY A 82 -1.65 -2.23 -14.37
CA GLY A 82 -1.49 -3.63 -14.78
C GLY A 82 -1.33 -4.56 -13.59
N TRP A 83 -0.32 -4.33 -12.77
CA TRP A 83 -0.03 -5.23 -11.65
C TRP A 83 -0.97 -5.01 -10.47
N HIS A 84 -1.24 -3.77 -10.06
CA HIS A 84 -2.03 -3.59 -8.85
C HIS A 84 -3.54 -3.83 -9.05
N ILE A 85 -4.07 -3.61 -10.25
CA ILE A 85 -5.51 -3.78 -10.53
C ILE A 85 -5.78 -5.05 -11.33
N LEU A 86 -5.19 -5.18 -12.53
CA LEU A 86 -5.54 -6.29 -13.42
C LEU A 86 -5.07 -7.64 -12.86
N PHE A 87 -3.85 -7.73 -12.33
CA PHE A 87 -3.33 -9.01 -11.82
C PHE A 87 -4.22 -9.62 -10.72
N PRO A 88 -4.64 -8.92 -9.64
CA PRO A 88 -5.59 -9.47 -8.67
C PRO A 88 -6.91 -9.93 -9.28
N LEU A 89 -7.49 -9.13 -10.18
CA LEU A 89 -8.77 -9.47 -10.82
C LEU A 89 -8.64 -10.75 -11.67
N LEU A 90 -7.56 -10.85 -12.44
CA LEU A 90 -7.25 -12.03 -13.26
C LEU A 90 -7.00 -13.26 -12.38
N MET A 91 -6.22 -13.12 -11.32
CA MET A 91 -5.95 -14.23 -10.39
C MET A 91 -7.23 -14.72 -9.72
N LEU A 92 -8.06 -13.81 -9.21
CA LEU A 92 -9.34 -14.18 -8.59
C LEU A 92 -10.28 -14.84 -9.60
N ARG A 93 -10.31 -14.35 -10.85
CA ARG A 93 -11.18 -14.89 -11.90
C ARG A 93 -10.73 -16.27 -12.39
N TYR A 94 -9.45 -16.43 -12.70
CA TYR A 94 -8.95 -17.61 -13.41
C TYR A 94 -8.36 -18.67 -12.47
N LYS A 95 -7.67 -18.26 -11.41
CA LYS A 95 -7.10 -19.20 -10.42
C LYS A 95 -8.13 -19.57 -9.35
N ASP A 96 -8.81 -18.59 -8.76
CA ASP A 96 -9.79 -18.83 -7.70
C ASP A 96 -11.21 -19.11 -8.20
N ARG A 97 -11.43 -18.97 -9.52
CA ARG A 97 -12.70 -19.23 -10.21
C ARG A 97 -13.87 -18.39 -9.67
N LEU A 98 -13.57 -17.19 -9.16
CA LEU A 98 -14.59 -16.27 -8.67
C LEU A 98 -15.34 -15.60 -9.83
N SER A 99 -16.62 -15.30 -9.61
CA SER A 99 -17.36 -14.38 -10.47
C SER A 99 -16.79 -12.96 -10.32
N PHE A 100 -17.02 -12.07 -11.29
CA PHE A 100 -16.56 -10.67 -11.16
C PHE A 100 -17.10 -10.01 -9.87
N ARG A 101 -18.37 -10.28 -9.55
CA ARG A 101 -19.01 -9.81 -8.31
C ARG A 101 -18.33 -10.37 -7.06
N ASP A 102 -18.00 -11.66 -7.07
CA ASP A 102 -17.30 -12.28 -5.95
C ASP A 102 -15.85 -11.82 -5.84
N SER A 103 -15.19 -11.50 -6.94
CA SER A 103 -13.86 -10.85 -6.93
C SER A 103 -13.93 -9.48 -6.27
N LEU A 104 -14.90 -8.63 -6.62
CA LEU A 104 -15.09 -7.33 -5.97
C LEU A 104 -15.40 -7.48 -4.48
N ARG A 105 -16.27 -8.43 -4.11
CA ARG A 105 -16.52 -8.79 -2.71
C ARG A 105 -15.22 -9.25 -2.03
N TYR A 106 -14.45 -10.13 -2.67
CA TYR A 106 -13.17 -10.64 -2.17
C TYR A 106 -12.13 -9.56 -2.01
N LEU A 107 -12.15 -8.48 -2.79
CA LEU A 107 -11.27 -7.32 -2.65
C LEU A 107 -11.75 -6.33 -1.58
N GLY A 108 -12.99 -6.47 -1.10
CA GLY A 108 -13.53 -5.64 -0.02
C GLY A 108 -14.34 -4.46 -0.51
N PHE A 109 -14.72 -4.44 -1.80
CA PHE A 109 -15.77 -3.58 -2.34
C PHE A 109 -17.14 -4.10 -1.89
N THR A 110 -17.37 -3.99 -0.58
CA THR A 110 -18.64 -4.34 0.09
C THR A 110 -19.48 -3.08 0.28
N ARG A 111 -20.66 -3.20 0.89
CA ARG A 111 -21.52 -2.04 1.18
C ARG A 111 -20.73 -0.96 1.94
N PRO A 112 -20.95 0.34 1.61
CA PRO A 112 -20.30 1.44 2.30
C PRO A 112 -20.40 1.32 3.83
N ASP A 113 -19.29 1.54 4.52
CA ASP A 113 -19.20 1.49 5.98
C ASP A 113 -19.20 2.91 6.55
N ALA A 114 -20.38 3.52 6.69
CA ALA A 114 -20.50 4.90 7.17
C ALA A 114 -19.83 5.12 8.54
N LYS A 115 -19.91 4.15 9.45
CA LYS A 115 -19.21 4.21 10.74
C LYS A 115 -17.69 4.17 10.56
N GLY A 116 -17.21 3.30 9.66
CA GLY A 116 -15.80 3.23 9.29
C GLY A 116 -15.29 4.57 8.76
N LEU A 117 -16.05 5.17 7.85
CA LEU A 117 -15.69 6.42 7.15
C LEU A 117 -15.79 7.67 8.03
N LEU A 118 -16.87 7.81 8.79
CA LEU A 118 -17.18 9.06 9.51
C LEU A 118 -16.66 9.08 10.95
N LEU A 119 -16.37 7.92 11.54
CA LEU A 119 -15.95 7.84 12.95
C LEU A 119 -14.60 7.15 13.11
N VAL A 120 -14.45 5.92 12.59
CA VAL A 120 -13.21 5.15 12.80
C VAL A 120 -12.04 5.80 12.08
N LEU A 121 -12.22 6.18 10.81
CA LEU A 121 -11.18 6.78 9.99
C LEU A 121 -10.64 8.09 10.61
N PRO A 122 -11.46 9.10 10.97
CA PRO A 122 -10.95 10.30 11.64
C PRO A 122 -10.18 10.02 12.93
N VAL A 123 -10.70 9.11 13.78
CA VAL A 123 -10.01 8.72 15.02
C VAL A 123 -8.65 8.11 14.73
N ILE A 124 -8.58 7.17 13.78
CA ILE A 124 -7.34 6.53 13.38
C ILE A 124 -6.36 7.52 12.73
N THR A 125 -6.84 8.46 11.93
CA THR A 125 -6.02 9.52 11.33
C THR A 125 -5.38 10.42 12.39
N VAL A 126 -6.15 10.85 13.40
CA VAL A 126 -5.62 11.67 14.50
C VAL A 126 -4.59 10.87 15.31
N LEU A 127 -4.91 9.62 15.67
CA LEU A 127 -4.00 8.77 16.42
C LEU A 127 -2.71 8.47 15.65
N PHE A 128 -2.81 8.09 14.37
CA PHE A 128 -1.66 7.85 13.52
C PHE A 128 -0.77 9.10 13.44
N THR A 129 -1.36 10.26 13.16
CA THR A 129 -0.62 11.53 13.05
C THR A 129 0.09 11.86 14.36
N ALA A 130 -0.62 11.81 15.49
CA ALA A 130 -0.03 12.12 16.78
C ALA A 130 1.13 11.18 17.15
N LEU A 131 1.01 9.89 16.83
CA LEU A 131 2.04 8.89 17.09
C LEU A 131 3.22 8.97 16.11
N SER A 132 2.99 9.40 14.87
CA SER A 132 4.03 9.46 13.84
C SER A 132 4.84 10.75 13.88
N LEU A 133 4.29 11.88 14.36
CA LEU A 133 5.02 13.16 14.39
C LEU A 133 6.38 13.12 15.11
N PRO A 134 6.53 12.53 16.31
CA PRO A 134 7.85 12.44 16.96
C PRO A 134 8.84 11.61 16.13
N TYR A 135 8.37 10.55 15.49
CA TYR A 135 9.18 9.74 14.60
C TYR A 135 9.63 10.55 13.39
N MET A 136 8.71 11.26 12.75
CA MET A 136 8.99 12.10 11.59
C MET A 136 10.01 13.18 11.91
N LYS A 137 9.99 13.73 13.13
CA LYS A 137 10.94 14.75 13.55
C LYS A 137 12.34 14.21 13.84
N TYR A 138 12.44 13.09 14.56
CA TYR A 138 13.69 12.67 15.19
C TYR A 138 14.35 11.43 14.59
N VAL A 139 13.58 10.57 13.91
CA VAL A 139 14.07 9.28 13.41
C VAL A 139 14.06 9.23 11.89
N PHE A 140 13.01 9.76 11.26
CA PHE A 140 12.88 9.71 9.80
C PHE A 140 14.04 10.40 9.06
N PRO A 141 14.43 11.66 9.36
CA PRO A 141 15.49 12.34 8.60
C PRO A 141 16.85 11.63 8.63
N PRO A 142 17.43 11.28 9.80
CA PRO A 142 18.73 10.62 9.82
C PRO A 142 18.69 9.22 9.19
N LEU A 143 17.55 8.51 9.27
CA LEU A 143 17.40 7.21 8.62
C LEU A 143 17.28 7.35 7.10
N ASN A 144 16.52 8.34 6.62
CA ASN A 144 16.39 8.67 5.20
C ASN A 144 17.74 9.06 4.61
N GLU A 145 18.48 9.98 5.26
CA GLU A 145 19.83 10.41 4.84
C GLU A 145 20.81 9.25 4.81
N TRP A 146 20.80 8.38 5.83
CA TRP A 146 21.66 7.20 5.87
C TRP A 146 21.35 6.22 4.72
N LEU A 147 20.07 5.98 4.43
CA LEU A 147 19.66 5.13 3.31
C LEU A 147 20.03 5.73 1.96
N ASP A 148 19.83 7.05 1.77
CA ASP A 148 20.16 7.74 0.53
C ASP A 148 21.68 7.81 0.28
N GLY A 149 22.49 7.77 1.33
CA GLY A 149 23.94 7.66 1.24
C GLY A 149 24.44 6.31 0.69
N ILE A 150 23.57 5.30 0.53
CA ILE A 150 23.94 4.01 -0.06
C ILE A 150 23.86 4.13 -1.60
N PRO A 151 24.96 3.92 -2.36
CA PRO A 151 24.98 4.16 -3.81
C PRO A 151 23.93 3.39 -4.61
N ALA A 152 23.57 2.19 -4.16
CA ALA A 152 22.55 1.38 -4.80
C ALA A 152 21.11 1.88 -4.56
N LEU A 153 20.89 2.70 -3.53
CA LEU A 153 19.57 3.21 -3.14
C LEU A 153 19.42 4.71 -3.40
N HIS A 154 20.51 5.39 -3.71
CA HIS A 154 20.54 6.85 -3.87
C HIS A 154 19.59 7.32 -4.97
N MET A 155 18.67 8.21 -4.59
CA MET A 155 17.72 8.84 -5.52
C MET A 155 18.33 10.13 -6.06
N GLY A 156 19.07 10.04 -7.17
CA GLY A 156 19.68 11.21 -7.81
C GLY A 156 18.67 12.16 -8.46
N GLU A 157 19.14 13.27 -9.06
CA GLU A 157 18.31 14.26 -9.77
C GLU A 157 17.49 13.66 -10.93
N TRP A 158 17.93 12.52 -11.44
CA TRP A 158 17.23 11.76 -12.47
C TRP A 158 15.95 11.09 -11.98
N HIS A 159 15.80 10.88 -10.67
CA HIS A 159 14.71 10.11 -10.06
C HIS A 159 13.42 10.93 -9.99
N ILE A 160 12.28 10.32 -10.28
CA ILE A 160 10.98 11.00 -10.39
C ILE A 160 10.59 11.83 -9.16
N TYR A 161 11.01 11.42 -7.95
CA TYR A 161 10.79 12.19 -6.72
C TYR A 161 11.45 13.57 -6.73
N ASN A 162 12.60 13.69 -7.39
CA ASN A 162 13.35 14.94 -7.51
C ASN A 162 12.97 15.74 -8.77
N GLN A 163 12.04 15.23 -9.59
CA GLN A 163 11.60 15.83 -10.85
C GLN A 163 10.15 16.33 -10.82
N GLY A 164 9.46 16.16 -9.69
CA GLY A 164 8.04 16.49 -9.53
C GLY A 164 7.15 15.27 -9.72
N TYR A 165 6.94 14.48 -8.66
CA TYR A 165 6.22 13.19 -8.68
C TYR A 165 4.79 13.24 -9.23
N TYR A 166 4.16 14.42 -9.29
CA TYR A 166 2.81 14.61 -9.83
C TYR A 166 2.76 15.57 -11.03
N ASP A 167 3.91 15.96 -11.57
CA ASP A 167 4.00 16.90 -12.70
C ASP A 167 3.83 16.18 -14.04
N PHE A 168 2.58 15.80 -14.34
CA PHE A 168 2.22 15.04 -15.55
C PHE A 168 1.01 15.61 -16.27
N PRO A 169 0.87 15.33 -17.58
CA PRO A 169 -0.38 15.57 -18.30
C PRO A 169 -1.56 14.93 -17.55
N TRP A 170 -2.61 15.72 -17.36
CA TRP A 170 -3.73 15.35 -16.48
C TRP A 170 -4.35 13.96 -16.75
N PRO A 171 -4.48 13.44 -18.01
CA PRO A 171 -5.08 12.12 -18.21
C PRO A 171 -4.19 11.00 -17.67
N LEU A 172 -2.88 11.16 -17.86
CA LEU A 172 -1.87 10.23 -17.37
C LEU A 172 -1.84 10.29 -15.85
N LEU A 173 -1.81 11.49 -15.27
CA LEU A 173 -1.88 11.68 -13.83
C LEU A 173 -3.09 10.96 -13.22
N VAL A 174 -4.29 11.08 -13.80
CA VAL A 174 -5.49 10.38 -13.31
C VAL A 174 -5.31 8.87 -13.31
N ILE A 175 -4.76 8.29 -14.37
CA ILE A 175 -4.46 6.84 -14.43
C ILE A 175 -3.46 6.45 -13.34
N GLY A 176 -2.40 7.23 -13.20
CA GLY A 176 -1.38 7.06 -12.16
C GLY A 176 -1.98 7.10 -10.75
N LEU A 177 -2.79 8.11 -10.45
CA LEU A 177 -3.43 8.26 -9.13
C LEU A 177 -4.43 7.13 -8.83
N ILE A 178 -5.23 6.70 -9.81
CA ILE A 178 -6.13 5.55 -9.64
C ILE A 178 -5.31 4.29 -9.34
N GLY A 179 -4.30 4.00 -10.15
CA GLY A 179 -3.44 2.84 -9.92
C GLY A 179 -2.70 2.90 -8.58
N ASN A 180 -2.18 4.08 -8.22
CA ASN A 180 -1.39 4.29 -7.01
C ASN A 180 -2.26 4.13 -5.76
N PHE A 181 -3.39 4.83 -5.68
CA PHE A 181 -4.20 4.82 -4.46
C PHE A 181 -5.19 3.67 -4.39
N ILE A 182 -5.91 3.41 -5.49
CA ILE A 182 -6.94 2.36 -5.52
C ILE A 182 -6.28 1.02 -5.84
N GLY A 183 -5.38 1.00 -6.82
CA GLY A 183 -4.67 -0.22 -7.21
C GLY A 183 -3.86 -0.80 -6.06
N GLU A 184 -3.00 -0.03 -5.39
CA GLU A 184 -2.21 -0.57 -4.27
C GLU A 184 -3.08 -1.15 -3.17
N GLU A 185 -4.19 -0.50 -2.84
CA GLU A 185 -5.13 -1.03 -1.85
C GLU A 185 -5.82 -2.30 -2.33
N ILE A 186 -6.16 -2.40 -3.62
CA ILE A 186 -6.66 -3.65 -4.23
C ILE A 186 -5.61 -4.75 -4.10
N TYR A 187 -4.35 -4.45 -4.43
CA TYR A 187 -3.27 -5.42 -4.49
C TYR A 187 -2.84 -5.89 -3.11
N PHE A 188 -2.41 -4.98 -2.25
CA PHE A 188 -1.83 -5.32 -0.95
C PHE A 188 -2.91 -5.71 0.07
N ARG A 189 -4.00 -4.93 0.19
CA ARG A 189 -4.97 -5.10 1.27
C ARG A 189 -6.20 -5.89 0.82
N GLY A 190 -6.61 -5.71 -0.43
CA GLY A 190 -7.70 -6.45 -1.07
C GLY A 190 -7.31 -7.88 -1.41
N TYR A 191 -6.09 -8.10 -1.92
CA TYR A 191 -5.68 -9.39 -2.46
C TYR A 191 -4.61 -10.08 -1.59
N LEU A 192 -3.39 -9.56 -1.50
CA LEU A 192 -2.27 -10.24 -0.84
C LEU A 192 -2.50 -10.51 0.64
N LEU A 193 -2.94 -9.51 1.41
CA LEU A 193 -3.27 -9.65 2.83
C LEU A 193 -4.25 -10.79 3.08
N ARG A 194 -5.23 -10.95 2.18
CA ARG A 194 -6.26 -11.99 2.30
C ARG A 194 -5.74 -13.33 1.82
N LYS A 195 -4.84 -13.37 0.83
CA LYS A 195 -4.18 -14.61 0.43
C LYS A 195 -3.32 -15.20 1.53
N VAL A 196 -2.64 -14.36 2.32
CA VAL A 196 -1.80 -14.81 3.43
C VAL A 196 -2.50 -14.74 4.79
N GLY A 197 -3.82 -14.64 4.82
CA GLY A 197 -4.63 -14.49 6.06
C GLY A 197 -4.46 -15.61 7.09
N ALA A 198 -3.95 -16.77 6.67
CA ALA A 198 -3.58 -17.88 7.56
C ALA A 198 -2.38 -17.56 8.47
N LEU A 199 -1.59 -16.53 8.18
CA LEU A 199 -0.49 -16.09 9.04
C LEU A 199 -1.01 -15.29 10.24
N ARG A 200 -0.51 -15.60 11.45
CA ARG A 200 -0.91 -14.94 12.70
C ARG A 200 -0.71 -13.42 12.68
N TYR A 201 0.32 -12.95 11.98
CA TYR A 201 0.71 -11.54 11.86
C TYR A 201 0.71 -11.10 10.39
N ASP A 202 -0.19 -11.66 9.57
CA ASP A 202 -0.37 -11.31 8.17
C ASP A 202 -0.35 -9.81 7.89
N TRP A 203 -1.06 -9.01 8.69
CA TRP A 203 -1.11 -7.56 8.56
C TRP A 203 0.28 -6.93 8.65
N LEU A 204 1.05 -7.28 9.69
CA LEU A 204 2.38 -6.72 9.91
C LEU A 204 3.36 -7.18 8.83
N VAL A 205 3.29 -8.46 8.46
CA VAL A 205 4.12 -9.01 7.38
C VAL A 205 3.87 -8.24 6.08
N ILE A 206 2.60 -8.03 5.71
CA ILE A 206 2.27 -7.26 4.50
C ILE A 206 2.65 -5.79 4.64
N SER A 207 2.47 -5.14 5.80
CA SER A 207 2.91 -3.76 6.01
C SER A 207 4.41 -3.58 5.80
N VAL A 208 5.23 -4.54 6.27
CA VAL A 208 6.69 -4.53 6.08
C VAL A 208 7.04 -4.82 4.61
N LEU A 209 6.44 -5.84 4.01
CA LEU A 209 6.69 -6.19 2.60
C LEU A 209 6.25 -5.07 1.64
N PHE A 210 5.24 -4.29 2.01
CA PHE A 210 4.84 -3.09 1.28
C PHE A 210 5.94 -2.01 1.28
N GLN A 211 6.74 -1.89 2.34
CA GLN A 211 7.91 -0.99 2.30
C GLN A 211 9.02 -1.55 1.41
N PHE A 212 9.24 -2.87 1.44
CA PHE A 212 10.20 -3.52 0.53
C PHE A 212 9.77 -3.48 -0.93
N TYR A 213 8.47 -3.52 -1.22
CA TYR A 213 7.93 -3.27 -2.56
C TYR A 213 8.37 -1.90 -3.10
N HIS A 214 8.49 -0.91 -2.24
CA HIS A 214 8.95 0.43 -2.59
C HIS A 214 10.47 0.58 -2.63
N MET A 215 11.22 -0.50 -2.88
CA MET A 215 12.69 -0.44 -2.96
C MET A 215 13.24 0.49 -4.06
N TRP A 216 12.45 0.79 -5.10
CA TRP A 216 12.81 1.79 -6.10
C TRP A 216 12.85 3.22 -5.52
N GLN A 217 12.24 3.45 -4.36
CA GLN A 217 12.32 4.68 -3.58
C GLN A 217 12.73 4.35 -2.13
N ALA A 218 13.70 3.44 -2.00
CA ALA A 218 14.13 2.87 -0.73
C ALA A 218 14.43 3.91 0.36
N PRO A 219 15.16 5.01 0.11
CA PRO A 219 15.46 5.98 1.16
C PRO A 219 14.21 6.58 1.79
N MET A 220 13.18 6.85 0.99
CA MET A 220 11.89 7.36 1.46
C MET A 220 11.11 6.25 2.20
N ASN A 221 10.87 5.12 1.54
CA ASN A 221 9.95 4.10 2.07
C ASN A 221 10.53 3.22 3.15
N TRP A 222 11.81 2.87 3.08
CA TRP A 222 12.42 2.03 4.10
C TRP A 222 12.63 2.82 5.39
N ALA A 223 12.75 4.15 5.32
CA ALA A 223 12.66 5.01 6.49
C ALA A 223 11.28 4.97 7.16
N PHE A 224 10.24 4.46 6.52
CA PHE A 224 8.93 4.19 7.14
C PHE A 224 8.78 2.78 7.74
N ILE A 225 9.76 1.87 7.60
CA ILE A 225 9.66 0.50 8.14
C ILE A 225 9.35 0.49 9.65
N PRO A 226 10.02 1.29 10.51
CA PRO A 226 9.66 1.34 11.92
C PRO A 226 8.22 1.83 12.17
N LEU A 227 7.72 2.75 11.32
CA LEU A 227 6.33 3.20 11.36
C LEU A 227 5.35 2.16 10.81
N ALA A 228 5.77 1.20 9.99
CA ALA A 228 4.90 0.15 9.45
C ALA A 228 4.19 -0.68 10.53
N LEU A 229 4.72 -0.71 11.76
CA LEU A 229 4.06 -1.29 12.94
C LEU A 229 2.74 -0.61 13.31
N ILE A 230 2.59 0.66 12.97
CA ILE A 230 1.45 1.50 13.34
C ILE A 230 0.72 2.09 12.13
N ILE A 231 1.18 1.85 10.90
CA ILE A 231 0.44 2.20 9.68
C ILE A 231 -0.87 1.40 9.66
N PRO A 232 -2.03 2.08 9.65
CA PRO A 232 -3.29 1.41 9.94
C PRO A 232 -3.96 0.77 8.72
N CYS A 233 -3.44 0.86 7.49
CA CYS A 233 -4.14 0.38 6.28
C CYS A 233 -4.58 -1.10 6.38
N GLU A 234 -3.66 -2.01 6.69
CA GLU A 234 -3.97 -3.44 6.86
C GLU A 234 -4.91 -3.66 8.04
N ILE A 235 -4.71 -2.93 9.13
CA ILE A 235 -5.52 -3.02 10.35
C ILE A 235 -6.96 -2.58 10.05
N LEU A 236 -7.15 -1.47 9.34
CA LEU A 236 -8.45 -0.93 8.94
C LEU A 236 -9.22 -1.93 8.08
N ILE A 237 -8.56 -2.58 7.12
CA ILE A 237 -9.19 -3.62 6.30
C ILE A 237 -9.64 -4.80 7.15
N LYS A 238 -8.81 -5.29 8.08
CA LYS A 238 -9.17 -6.42 8.95
C LYS A 238 -10.31 -6.07 9.92
N LEU A 239 -10.32 -4.84 10.43
CA LEU A 239 -11.32 -4.36 11.38
C LEU A 239 -12.66 -4.05 10.70
N ARG A 240 -12.64 -3.42 9.53
CA ARG A 240 -13.83 -2.87 8.88
C ARG A 240 -14.34 -3.70 7.71
N LYS A 241 -13.51 -4.60 7.16
CA LYS A 241 -13.84 -5.47 6.01
C LYS A 241 -14.29 -4.67 4.79
N ASN A 242 -13.74 -3.48 4.65
CA ASN A 242 -14.14 -2.50 3.66
C ASN A 242 -12.89 -1.78 3.14
N ILE A 243 -12.69 -1.85 1.83
CA ILE A 243 -11.50 -1.28 1.19
C ILE A 243 -11.55 0.24 1.06
N TYR A 244 -12.75 0.84 1.01
CA TYR A 244 -12.89 2.30 0.85
C TYR A 244 -12.27 3.08 2.01
N VAL A 245 -12.37 2.56 3.24
CA VAL A 245 -11.76 3.17 4.41
C VAL A 245 -10.23 3.22 4.28
N ALA A 246 -9.62 2.15 3.76
CA ALA A 246 -8.18 2.10 3.53
C ALA A 246 -7.75 2.97 2.34
N ILE A 247 -8.52 2.99 1.25
CA ILE A 247 -8.29 3.88 0.09
C ILE A 247 -8.27 5.35 0.52
N ILE A 248 -9.27 5.79 1.31
CA ILE A 248 -9.32 7.20 1.76
C ILE A 248 -8.20 7.51 2.74
N PHE A 249 -7.85 6.57 3.63
CA PHE A 249 -6.70 6.75 4.50
C PHE A 249 -5.39 6.86 3.69
N HIS A 250 -5.22 6.01 2.67
CA HIS A 250 -4.05 6.04 1.80
C HIS A 250 -3.94 7.36 1.01
N LEU A 251 -5.07 7.86 0.51
CA LEU A 251 -5.17 9.21 -0.08
C LEU A 251 -4.78 10.29 0.92
N PHE A 252 -5.25 10.23 2.16
CA PHE A 252 -4.88 11.18 3.20
C PHE A 252 -3.36 11.21 3.43
N ILE A 253 -2.72 10.04 3.53
CA ILE A 253 -1.26 9.94 3.75
C ILE A 253 -0.47 10.63 2.64
N ASN A 254 -0.82 10.36 1.38
CA ASN A 254 -0.05 10.89 0.25
C ASN A 254 -0.36 12.36 -0.06
N MET A 255 -1.60 12.81 0.15
CA MET A 255 -2.04 14.14 -0.29
C MET A 255 -2.01 15.20 0.80
N LEU A 256 -2.22 14.82 2.07
CA LEU A 256 -2.41 15.76 3.17
C LEU A 256 -1.41 15.58 4.29
N TRP A 257 -1.07 14.35 4.64
CA TRP A 257 -0.22 14.09 5.81
C TRP A 257 1.20 14.64 5.63
N GLY A 258 1.78 14.56 4.43
CA GLY A 258 3.08 15.19 4.15
C GLY A 258 3.08 16.72 4.36
N ALA A 259 1.99 17.41 4.01
CA ALA A 259 1.86 18.83 4.31
C ALA A 259 1.73 19.10 5.81
N ILE A 260 1.06 18.22 6.56
CA ILE A 260 0.93 18.29 8.01
C ILE A 260 2.29 18.09 8.69
N THR A 261 3.07 17.09 8.27
CA THR A 261 4.42 16.85 8.85
C THR A 261 5.34 18.01 8.54
N LEU A 262 5.31 18.55 7.31
CA LEU A 262 6.12 19.70 6.93
C LEU A 262 5.78 20.92 7.79
N TYR A 263 4.49 21.19 8.00
CA TYR A 263 4.05 22.35 8.78
C TYR A 263 4.32 22.21 10.28
N LEU A 264 4.13 21.02 10.86
CA LEU A 264 4.21 20.82 12.32
C LEU A 264 5.61 20.45 12.82
N VAL A 265 6.41 19.76 12.00
CA VAL A 265 7.73 19.27 12.41
C VAL A 265 8.84 19.57 11.41
N GLY A 266 8.55 20.22 10.28
CA GLY A 266 9.55 20.64 9.30
C GLY A 266 10.11 19.51 8.44
N VAL A 267 9.39 18.39 8.33
CA VAL A 267 9.80 17.16 7.62
C VAL A 267 8.74 16.72 6.62
#